data_AF-A0A329ZKI0-F1
#
_entry.id   AF-A0A329ZKI0-F1
#
_cell.length_a   1.000
_cell.length_b   1.000
_cell.length_c   1.000
_cell.angle_alpha   90.00
_cell.angle_beta   90.00
_cell.angle_gamma   90.00
#
_symmetry.space_group_name_H-M   'P 1'
#
loop_
_entity.id
_entity.type
_entity.pdbx_description
1 polymer ?
#
loop_
_entity_poly.entity_id
_entity_poly.type
_entity_poly.pdbx_seq_one_letter_code
_entity_poly.pdbx_strand_id
1 'polypeptide(L)'
;MQKDTIEITLENQTLKNTKNLMFFSTLAYIICSFVSAFSLLGAIGLLACVIMGLVGLYRFSKLAQTFVFKYCCFIFLAVFAYVLSSGFVLLLALDNPFHSLLFAIGGFVIVAIVCVYWAYCIAFEMSALTGRKEFITAFKLYMGGLVGILALIITNESTKAVSIEQSGVSLYASYYVVFNSFAFMMLAVMLLAQILVALGIYRIEKIIVKNPQSSA
;
A
#
# COMPACT_ATOMS: atom_id res chain seq x y z
N MET A 1 18.19 -19.16 -29.83
CA MET A 1 17.28 -18.55 -28.82
C MET A 1 17.55 -17.06 -28.81
N GLN A 2 16.76 -16.30 -29.55
CA GLN A 2 17.08 -14.96 -30.03
C GLN A 2 16.22 -13.91 -29.29
N LYS A 3 16.79 -12.73 -29.06
CA LYS A 3 16.31 -11.60 -28.25
C LYS A 3 14.84 -11.19 -28.54
N ASP A 4 13.91 -11.63 -27.70
CA ASP A 4 12.52 -11.11 -27.67
C ASP A 4 12.29 -10.03 -26.59
N THR A 5 13.37 -9.40 -26.13
CA THR A 5 13.31 -8.31 -25.15
C THR A 5 14.02 -7.07 -25.66
N ILE A 6 13.30 -5.94 -25.65
CA ILE A 6 13.80 -4.61 -25.97
C ILE A 6 14.11 -3.91 -24.65
N GLU A 7 15.32 -3.36 -24.53
CA GLU A 7 15.69 -2.50 -23.40
C GLU A 7 15.35 -1.05 -23.75
N ILE A 8 14.49 -0.41 -22.94
CA ILE A 8 14.22 1.02 -23.02
C ILE A 8 15.09 1.71 -21.98
N THR A 9 16.03 2.55 -22.41
CA THR A 9 16.96 3.28 -21.53
C THR A 9 16.44 4.68 -21.18
N LEU A 10 17.04 5.30 -20.15
CA LEU A 10 16.68 6.64 -19.67
C LEU A 10 16.86 7.78 -20.69
N GLU A 11 17.60 7.53 -21.77
CA GLU A 11 17.70 8.44 -22.92
C GLU A 11 16.33 8.65 -23.60
N ASN A 12 15.39 7.73 -23.39
CA ASN A 12 14.01 7.91 -23.76
C ASN A 12 13.33 8.96 -22.86
N GLN A 13 13.03 10.13 -23.44
CA GLN A 13 12.37 11.25 -22.76
C GLN A 13 11.02 10.86 -22.12
N THR A 14 10.29 9.91 -22.72
CA THR A 14 9.02 9.41 -22.16
C THR A 14 9.25 8.62 -20.88
N LEU A 15 10.30 7.80 -20.81
CA LEU A 15 10.67 7.08 -19.60
C LEU A 15 11.08 8.05 -18.49
N LYS A 16 11.95 9.01 -18.80
CA LYS A 16 12.41 10.03 -17.84
C LYS A 16 11.24 10.81 -17.24
N ASN A 17 10.32 11.29 -18.07
CA ASN A 17 9.14 12.04 -17.61
C ASN A 17 8.21 11.18 -16.75
N THR A 18 7.98 9.93 -17.16
CA THR A 18 7.11 9.00 -16.44
C THR A 18 7.69 8.62 -15.08
N LYS A 19 8.99 8.33 -15.03
CA LYS A 19 9.72 8.07 -13.78
C LYS A 19 9.62 9.25 -12.82
N ASN A 20 9.91 10.45 -13.30
CA ASN A 20 9.84 11.65 -12.48
C ASN A 20 8.42 11.86 -11.92
N LEU A 21 7.39 11.68 -12.75
CA LEU A 21 6.00 11.78 -12.33
C LEU A 21 5.69 10.80 -11.18
N MET A 22 6.03 9.51 -11.33
CA MET A 22 5.83 8.50 -10.29
C MET A 22 6.64 8.79 -9.02
N PHE A 23 7.88 9.27 -9.16
CA PHE A 23 8.74 9.58 -8.04
C PHE A 23 8.20 10.76 -7.23
N PHE A 24 7.91 11.89 -7.88
CA PHE A 24 7.39 13.07 -7.22
C PHE A 24 6.00 12.86 -6.64
N SER A 25 5.14 12.06 -7.29
CA SER A 25 3.84 11.70 -6.71
C SER A 25 3.99 10.86 -5.45
N THR A 26 4.95 9.92 -5.42
CA THR A 26 5.22 9.08 -4.25
C THR A 26 5.80 9.91 -3.11
N LEU A 27 6.74 10.81 -3.41
CA LEU A 27 7.33 11.71 -2.42
C LEU A 27 6.28 12.68 -1.85
N ALA A 28 5.46 13.27 -2.72
CA ALA A 28 4.37 14.14 -2.31
C ALA A 28 3.33 13.38 -1.47
N TYR A 29 3.01 12.13 -1.82
CA TYR A 29 2.12 11.28 -1.03
C TYR A 29 2.66 11.06 0.39
N ILE A 30 3.97 10.77 0.53
CA ILE A 30 4.61 10.61 1.85
C ILE A 30 4.44 11.90 2.66
N ILE A 31 4.77 13.06 2.09
CA ILE A 31 4.66 14.36 2.76
C ILE A 31 3.21 14.69 3.13
N CYS A 32 2.28 14.53 2.19
CA CYS A 32 0.86 14.79 2.40
C CYS A 32 0.25 13.86 3.45
N SER A 33 0.74 12.62 3.59
CA SER A 33 0.29 11.69 4.64
C SER A 33 0.58 12.22 6.04
N PHE A 34 1.69 12.94 6.24
CA PHE A 34 1.97 13.60 7.51
C PHE A 34 1.08 14.82 7.75
N VAL A 35 0.79 15.61 6.70
CA VAL A 35 0.00 16.84 6.81
C VAL A 35 -1.51 16.57 6.92
N SER A 36 -2.01 15.51 6.29
CA SER A 36 -3.43 15.13 6.27
C SER A 36 -3.95 14.73 7.65
N ALA A 37 -3.08 14.25 8.54
CA ALA A 37 -3.45 13.98 9.93
C ALA A 37 -3.98 15.23 10.66
N PHE A 38 -3.71 16.43 10.13
CA PHE A 38 -4.01 17.70 10.78
C PHE A 38 -4.93 18.63 9.97
N SER A 39 -5.29 18.31 8.72
CA SER A 39 -6.06 19.25 7.88
C SER A 39 -6.81 18.62 6.70
N LEU A 40 -7.97 19.21 6.38
CA LEU A 40 -8.75 18.89 5.17
C LEU A 40 -7.98 19.20 3.88
N LEU A 41 -7.12 20.22 3.91
CA LEU A 41 -6.22 20.56 2.80
C LEU A 41 -5.24 19.40 2.50
N GLY A 42 -4.72 18.75 3.55
CA GLY A 42 -3.86 17.57 3.41
C GLY A 42 -4.59 16.37 2.80
N ALA A 43 -5.88 16.17 3.10
CA ALA A 43 -6.70 15.13 2.48
C ALA A 43 -6.90 15.36 0.96
N ILE A 44 -7.14 16.61 0.54
CA ILE A 44 -7.21 16.98 -0.89
C ILE A 44 -5.85 16.74 -1.56
N GLY A 45 -4.77 17.13 -0.89
CA GLY A 45 -3.40 16.89 -1.37
C GLY A 45 -3.09 15.41 -1.56
N LEU A 46 -3.50 14.56 -0.61
CA LEU A 46 -3.38 13.10 -0.73
C LEU A 46 -4.11 12.56 -1.95
N LEU A 47 -5.35 12.99 -2.17
CA LEU A 47 -6.14 12.55 -3.32
C LEU A 47 -5.46 12.95 -4.64
N ALA A 48 -4.96 14.19 -4.72
CA ALA A 48 -4.22 14.66 -5.89
C ALA A 48 -2.93 13.84 -6.14
N CYS A 49 -2.19 13.50 -5.07
CA CYS A 49 -0.99 12.67 -5.17
C CYS A 49 -1.32 11.26 -5.69
N VAL A 50 -2.41 10.66 -5.23
CA VAL A 50 -2.88 9.35 -5.68
C VAL A 50 -3.23 9.40 -7.18
N ILE A 51 -3.99 10.41 -7.61
CA ILE A 51 -4.37 10.57 -9.02
C ILE A 51 -3.12 10.74 -9.90
N MET A 52 -2.19 11.61 -9.49
CA MET A 52 -0.95 11.85 -10.22
C MET A 52 -0.06 10.59 -10.28
N GLY A 53 -0.01 9.81 -9.19
CA GLY A 53 0.67 8.53 -9.14
C GLY A 53 0.05 7.50 -10.10
N LEU A 54 -1.27 7.44 -10.16
CA LEU A 54 -2.00 6.58 -11.12
C LEU A 54 -1.73 6.99 -12.57
N VAL A 55 -1.66 8.28 -12.88
CA VAL A 55 -1.30 8.77 -14.23
C VAL A 55 0.14 8.36 -14.58
N GLY A 56 1.08 8.48 -13.64
CA GLY A 56 2.45 8.00 -13.80
C GLY A 56 2.51 6.50 -14.06
N LEU A 57 1.82 5.71 -13.24
CA LEU A 57 1.72 4.26 -13.39
C LEU A 57 1.06 3.85 -14.71
N TYR A 58 0.03 4.57 -15.17
CA TYR A 58 -0.61 4.31 -16.47
C TYR A 58 0.37 4.49 -17.63
N ARG A 59 1.10 5.62 -17.65
CA ARG A 59 2.12 5.88 -18.66
C ARG A 59 3.23 4.84 -18.61
N PHE A 60 3.63 4.41 -17.42
CA PHE A 60 4.63 3.36 -17.23
C PHE A 60 4.13 2.01 -17.74
N SER A 61 2.90 1.62 -17.36
CA SER A 61 2.26 0.38 -17.79
C SER A 61 2.14 0.30 -19.32
N LYS A 62 1.82 1.42 -19.96
CA LYS A 62 1.74 1.51 -21.43
C LYS A 62 3.12 1.38 -22.08
N LEU A 63 4.14 2.00 -21.51
CA LEU A 63 5.51 1.96 -22.02
C LEU A 63 6.14 0.57 -21.84
N ALA A 64 5.94 -0.04 -20.68
CA ALA A 64 6.49 -1.34 -20.32
C ALA A 64 5.62 -2.52 -20.77
N GLN A 65 4.43 -2.26 -21.34
CA GLN A 65 3.42 -3.24 -21.75
C GLN A 65 3.02 -4.20 -20.61
N THR A 66 2.74 -3.65 -19.43
CA THR A 66 2.54 -4.42 -18.20
C THR A 66 1.16 -4.21 -17.59
N PHE A 67 0.82 -5.05 -16.61
CA PHE A 67 -0.46 -4.99 -15.90
C PHE A 67 -0.43 -4.23 -14.57
N VAL A 68 0.74 -3.69 -14.19
CA VAL A 68 0.96 -2.88 -12.97
C VAL A 68 -0.15 -1.88 -12.72
N PHE A 69 -0.55 -1.08 -13.72
CA PHE A 69 -1.64 -0.11 -13.55
C PHE A 69 -2.98 -0.77 -13.23
N LYS A 70 -3.31 -1.88 -13.90
CA LYS A 70 -4.55 -2.61 -13.64
C LYS A 70 -4.58 -3.19 -12.22
N TYR A 71 -3.45 -3.72 -11.74
CA TYR A 71 -3.34 -4.20 -10.36
C TYR A 71 -3.59 -3.08 -9.35
N CYS A 72 -3.03 -1.88 -9.57
CA CYS A 72 -3.33 -0.72 -8.72
C CYS A 72 -4.82 -0.37 -8.75
N CYS A 73 -5.46 -0.36 -9.92
CA CYS A 73 -6.90 -0.11 -10.03
C CYS A 73 -7.73 -1.16 -9.28
N PHE A 74 -7.34 -2.43 -9.31
CA PHE A 74 -8.03 -3.48 -8.56
C PHE A 74 -7.93 -3.28 -7.05
N ILE A 75 -6.75 -2.87 -6.54
CA ILE A 75 -6.58 -2.50 -5.13
C ILE A 75 -7.54 -1.37 -4.76
N PHE A 76 -7.59 -0.29 -5.56
CA PHE A 76 -8.52 0.82 -5.30
C PHE A 76 -9.98 0.37 -5.33
N LEU A 77 -10.36 -0.47 -6.28
CA LEU A 77 -11.72 -0.98 -6.39
C LEU A 77 -12.10 -1.84 -5.18
N ALA A 78 -11.20 -2.70 -4.69
CA ALA A 78 -11.46 -3.53 -3.52
C ALA A 78 -11.61 -2.70 -2.25
N VAL A 79 -10.73 -1.70 -2.04
CA VAL A 79 -10.84 -0.77 -0.91
C VAL A 79 -12.14 0.04 -1.00
N PHE A 80 -12.48 0.54 -2.18
CA PHE A 80 -13.71 1.31 -2.38
C PHE A 80 -14.97 0.47 -2.15
N ALA A 81 -15.00 -0.77 -2.68
CA ALA A 81 -16.08 -1.72 -2.44
C ALA A 81 -16.25 -2.01 -0.93
N TYR A 82 -15.14 -2.14 -0.19
CA TYR A 82 -15.18 -2.31 1.26
C TYR A 82 -15.79 -1.10 1.97
N VAL A 83 -15.36 0.12 1.64
CA VAL A 83 -15.90 1.35 2.22
C VAL A 83 -17.39 1.49 1.91
N LEU A 84 -17.82 1.21 0.69
CA LEU A 84 -19.25 1.19 0.35
C LEU A 84 -20.02 0.14 1.16
N SER A 85 -19.45 -1.06 1.31
CA SER A 85 -20.07 -2.13 2.09
C SER A 85 -20.19 -1.79 3.58
N SER A 86 -19.30 -0.95 4.14
CA SER A 86 -19.38 -0.56 5.55
C SER A 86 -20.66 0.21 5.90
N GLY A 87 -21.27 0.94 4.96
CA GLY A 87 -22.57 1.57 5.17
C GLY A 87 -23.68 0.54 5.37
N PHE A 88 -23.60 -0.59 4.66
CA PHE A 88 -24.54 -1.71 4.80
C PHE A 88 -24.34 -2.47 6.11
N VAL A 89 -23.08 -2.63 6.54
CA VAL A 89 -22.72 -3.21 7.84
C VAL A 89 -23.28 -2.39 9.01
N LEU A 90 -23.28 -1.07 8.86
CA LEU A 90 -23.80 -0.14 9.87
C LEU A 90 -25.33 -0.27 10.03
N LEU A 91 -26.05 -0.53 8.94
CA LEU A 91 -27.48 -0.85 8.98
C LEU A 91 -27.75 -2.20 9.67
N LEU A 92 -26.96 -3.23 9.35
CA LEU A 92 -27.06 -4.55 10.00
C LEU A 92 -26.69 -4.51 11.50
N ALA A 93 -25.85 -3.56 11.91
CA ALA A 93 -25.45 -3.39 13.31
C ALA A 93 -26.62 -2.99 14.22
N LEU A 94 -27.65 -2.32 13.67
CA LEU A 94 -28.83 -1.91 14.42
C LEU A 94 -29.68 -3.12 14.87
N ASP A 95 -29.70 -4.19 14.06
CA ASP A 95 -30.48 -5.40 14.34
C ASP A 95 -29.67 -6.45 15.11
N ASN A 96 -28.39 -6.66 14.78
CA ASN A 96 -27.55 -7.64 15.47
C ASN A 96 -26.07 -7.23 15.47
N PRO A 97 -25.56 -6.67 16.58
CA PRO A 97 -24.19 -6.12 16.64
C PRO A 97 -23.11 -7.20 16.45
N PHE A 98 -23.37 -8.44 16.86
CA PHE A 98 -22.41 -9.54 16.73
C PHE A 98 -22.25 -9.99 15.27
N HIS A 99 -23.35 -10.11 14.51
CA HIS A 99 -23.29 -10.45 13.08
C HIS A 99 -22.63 -9.35 12.25
N SER A 100 -22.92 -8.09 12.58
CA SER A 100 -22.28 -6.93 11.94
C SER A 100 -20.75 -6.93 12.17
N LEU A 101 -20.31 -7.21 13.40
CA LEU A 101 -18.89 -7.34 13.72
C LEU A 101 -18.21 -8.46 12.91
N LEU A 102 -18.81 -9.66 12.84
CA LEU A 102 -18.27 -10.78 12.08
C LEU A 102 -18.18 -10.45 10.57
N PHE A 103 -19.20 -9.80 10.02
CA PHE A 103 -19.18 -9.37 8.63
C PHE A 103 -18.11 -8.31 8.36
N ALA A 104 -17.95 -7.33 9.25
CA ALA A 104 -16.93 -6.29 9.15
C ALA A 104 -15.52 -6.89 9.14
N ILE A 105 -15.23 -7.79 10.09
CA ILE A 105 -13.92 -8.44 10.20
C ILE A 105 -13.68 -9.36 8.99
N GLY A 106 -14.66 -10.19 8.62
CA GLY A 106 -14.55 -11.08 7.46
C GLY A 106 -14.30 -10.32 6.17
N GLY A 107 -15.05 -9.25 5.93
CA GLY A 107 -14.87 -8.36 4.78
C GLY A 107 -13.50 -7.69 4.76
N PHE A 108 -13.04 -7.18 5.91
CA PHE A 108 -11.71 -6.58 6.04
C PHE A 108 -10.60 -7.58 5.68
N VAL A 109 -10.67 -8.80 6.21
CA VAL A 109 -9.67 -9.84 5.96
C VAL A 109 -9.62 -10.21 4.47
N ILE A 110 -10.78 -10.40 3.83
CA ILE A 110 -10.85 -10.71 2.39
C ILE A 110 -10.22 -9.59 1.57
N VAL A 111 -10.59 -8.33 1.85
CA VAL A 111 -10.06 -7.17 1.14
C VAL A 111 -8.56 -7.03 1.36
N ALA A 112 -8.07 -7.25 2.58
CA ALA A 112 -6.65 -7.21 2.90
C ALA A 112 -5.87 -8.28 2.13
N ILE A 113 -6.34 -9.53 2.09
CA ILE A 113 -5.71 -10.62 1.33
C ILE A 113 -5.61 -10.26 -0.16
N VAL A 114 -6.71 -9.77 -0.72
CA VAL A 114 -6.81 -9.37 -2.12
C VAL A 114 -5.85 -8.20 -2.43
N CYS A 115 -5.78 -7.20 -1.55
CA CYS A 115 -4.85 -6.08 -1.69
C CYS A 115 -3.39 -6.53 -1.61
N VAL A 116 -3.07 -7.41 -0.66
CA VAL A 116 -1.72 -7.99 -0.50
C VAL A 116 -1.31 -8.76 -1.75
N TYR A 117 -2.21 -9.56 -2.31
CA TYR A 117 -1.95 -10.32 -3.54
C TYR A 117 -1.61 -9.40 -4.73
N TRP A 118 -2.40 -8.36 -4.97
CA TRP A 118 -2.12 -7.44 -6.07
C TRP A 118 -0.89 -6.56 -5.79
N ALA A 119 -0.63 -6.19 -4.54
CA ALA A 119 0.60 -5.50 -4.16
C ALA A 119 1.85 -6.36 -4.41
N TYR A 120 1.76 -7.67 -4.15
CA TYR A 120 2.80 -8.63 -4.49
C TYR A 120 3.03 -8.69 -6.01
N CYS A 121 1.97 -8.81 -6.81
CA CYS A 121 2.07 -8.82 -8.27
C CYS A 121 2.76 -7.55 -8.80
N ILE A 122 2.38 -6.37 -8.28
CA ILE A 122 3.02 -5.10 -8.62
C ILE A 122 4.51 -5.12 -8.28
N ALA A 123 4.87 -5.50 -7.04
CA ALA A 123 6.25 -5.50 -6.60
C ALA A 123 7.13 -6.46 -7.42
N PHE A 124 6.59 -7.63 -7.76
CA PHE A 124 7.28 -8.62 -8.57
C PHE A 124 7.45 -8.17 -10.02
N GLU A 125 6.39 -7.66 -10.64
CA GLU A 125 6.43 -7.17 -12.02
C GLU A 125 7.37 -5.96 -12.14
N MET A 126 7.28 -4.99 -11.22
CA MET A 126 8.21 -3.85 -11.17
C MET A 126 9.66 -4.30 -10.98
N SER A 127 9.92 -5.28 -10.11
CA SER A 127 11.26 -5.82 -9.90
C SER A 127 11.81 -6.53 -11.14
N ALA A 128 10.98 -7.33 -11.83
CA ALA A 128 11.36 -8.04 -13.05
C ALA A 128 11.67 -7.07 -14.20
N LEU A 129 10.87 -6.02 -14.37
CA LEU A 129 11.02 -5.04 -15.45
C LEU A 129 12.25 -4.14 -15.27
N THR A 130 12.57 -3.78 -14.02
CA THR A 130 13.60 -2.78 -13.70
C THR A 130 14.89 -3.39 -13.17
N GLY A 131 14.88 -4.67 -12.81
CA GLY A 131 15.98 -5.36 -12.12
C GLY A 131 16.23 -4.88 -10.68
N ARG A 132 15.34 -4.05 -10.13
CA ARG A 132 15.51 -3.42 -8.81
C ARG A 132 14.90 -4.28 -7.70
N LYS A 133 15.70 -4.62 -6.68
CA LYS A 133 15.29 -5.43 -5.52
C LYS A 133 14.54 -4.61 -4.47
N GLU A 134 14.59 -3.29 -4.58
CA GLU A 134 13.94 -2.33 -3.70
C GLU A 134 12.42 -2.58 -3.62
N PHE A 135 11.76 -2.93 -4.74
CA PHE A 135 10.32 -3.21 -4.77
C PHE A 135 9.92 -4.45 -3.96
N ILE A 136 10.66 -5.56 -4.09
CA ILE A 136 10.41 -6.77 -3.30
C ILE A 136 10.71 -6.54 -1.82
N THR A 137 11.77 -5.78 -1.53
CA THR A 137 12.15 -5.46 -0.15
C THR A 137 11.09 -4.58 0.52
N ALA A 138 10.58 -3.57 -0.21
CA ALA A 138 9.48 -2.75 0.24
C ALA A 138 8.22 -3.58 0.52
N PHE A 139 7.86 -4.51 -0.37
CA PHE A 139 6.73 -5.41 -0.15
C PHE A 139 6.89 -6.26 1.13
N LYS A 140 8.07 -6.85 1.35
CA LYS A 140 8.35 -7.64 2.55
C LYS A 140 8.24 -6.80 3.83
N LEU A 141 8.76 -5.58 3.82
CA LEU A 141 8.63 -4.65 4.95
C LEU A 141 7.18 -4.25 5.19
N TYR A 142 6.42 -4.00 4.13
CA TYR A 142 4.99 -3.71 4.23
C TYR A 142 4.23 -4.88 4.87
N MET A 143 4.54 -6.13 4.49
CA MET A 143 3.96 -7.32 5.11
C MET A 143 4.34 -7.47 6.59
N GLY A 144 5.61 -7.24 6.94
CA GLY A 144 6.06 -7.23 8.33
C GLY A 144 5.34 -6.18 9.17
N GLY A 145 5.18 -4.97 8.63
CA GLY A 145 4.41 -3.89 9.27
C GLY A 145 2.92 -4.25 9.45
N LEU A 146 2.29 -4.83 8.43
CA LEU A 146 0.88 -5.23 8.47
C LEU A 146 0.63 -6.32 9.52
N VAL A 147 1.47 -7.36 9.56
CA VAL A 147 1.40 -8.41 10.59
C VAL A 147 1.63 -7.83 11.98
N GLY A 148 2.58 -6.90 12.13
CA GLY A 148 2.83 -6.21 13.39
C GLY A 148 1.64 -5.37 13.88
N ILE A 149 0.95 -4.66 12.97
CA ILE A 149 -0.26 -3.91 13.29
C ILE A 149 -1.41 -4.85 13.69
N LEU A 150 -1.59 -5.97 12.99
CA LEU A 150 -2.61 -6.95 13.37
C LEU A 150 -2.33 -7.56 14.75
N ALA A 151 -1.07 -7.92 15.03
CA ALA A 151 -0.66 -8.40 16.35
C ALA A 151 -0.97 -7.36 17.44
N LEU A 152 -0.69 -6.08 17.18
CA LEU A 152 -1.03 -4.99 18.09
C LEU A 152 -2.52 -4.91 18.39
N ILE A 153 -3.37 -4.95 17.35
CA ILE A 153 -4.83 -4.86 17.52
C ILE A 153 -5.33 -6.00 18.41
N ILE A 154 -4.87 -7.24 18.16
CA ILE A 154 -5.25 -8.43 18.94
C ILE A 154 -4.81 -8.27 20.40
N THR A 155 -3.56 -7.83 20.64
CA THR A 155 -3.05 -7.62 22.00
C THR A 155 -3.77 -6.51 22.75
N ASN A 156 -4.23 -5.46 22.06
CA ASN A 156 -4.96 -4.35 22.68
C ASN A 156 -6.35 -4.74 23.16
N GLU A 157 -7.11 -5.43 22.31
CA GLU A 157 -8.45 -5.89 22.70
C GLU A 157 -8.37 -6.94 23.83
N SER A 158 -7.37 -7.82 23.78
CA SER A 158 -7.12 -8.79 24.86
C SER A 158 -6.74 -8.13 26.18
N THR A 159 -5.91 -7.07 26.16
CA THR A 159 -5.43 -6.41 27.37
C THR A 159 -6.47 -5.45 27.97
N LYS A 160 -7.30 -4.80 27.14
CA LYS A 160 -8.47 -4.05 27.62
C LYS A 160 -9.44 -4.95 28.39
N ALA A 161 -9.70 -6.16 27.88
CA ALA A 161 -10.58 -7.12 28.56
C ALA A 161 -10.05 -7.48 29.96
N VAL A 162 -8.75 -7.72 30.11
CA VAL A 162 -8.11 -8.10 31.38
C VAL A 162 -7.95 -6.92 32.36
N SER A 163 -7.68 -5.71 31.86
CA SER A 163 -7.41 -4.54 32.72
C SER A 163 -8.66 -3.90 33.31
N ILE A 164 -9.83 -4.03 32.66
CA ILE A 164 -11.13 -3.64 33.22
C ILE A 164 -11.47 -4.52 34.44
N GLU A 165 -11.05 -5.79 34.45
CA GLU A 165 -11.30 -6.71 35.57
C GLU A 165 -10.41 -6.47 36.78
N GLN A 166 -9.22 -5.86 36.62
CA GLN A 166 -8.20 -5.81 37.68
C GLN A 166 -7.91 -4.43 38.29
N SER A 167 -8.62 -3.36 37.92
CA SER A 167 -8.50 -2.01 38.55
C SER A 167 -7.06 -1.45 38.65
N GLY A 168 -6.15 -1.85 37.75
CA GLY A 168 -4.72 -1.52 37.80
C GLY A 168 -4.31 -0.36 36.89
N VAL A 169 -4.43 0.88 37.35
CA VAL A 169 -4.10 2.10 36.59
C VAL A 169 -2.63 2.15 36.14
N SER A 170 -1.69 1.62 36.93
CA SER A 170 -0.24 1.63 36.63
C SER A 170 0.18 0.60 35.56
N LEU A 171 -0.48 -0.56 35.53
CA LEU A 171 -0.29 -1.60 34.51
C LEU A 171 -0.82 -1.13 33.16
N TYR A 172 -1.97 -0.44 33.16
CA TYR A 172 -2.56 0.12 31.95
C TYR A 172 -1.70 1.24 31.33
N ALA A 173 -1.14 2.13 32.16
CA ALA A 173 -0.24 3.18 31.69
C ALA A 173 1.04 2.62 31.05
N SER A 174 1.66 1.61 31.67
CA SER A 174 2.87 0.97 31.14
C SER A 174 2.58 0.23 29.83
N TYR A 175 1.44 -0.47 29.76
CA TYR A 175 0.96 -1.11 28.53
C TYR A 175 0.74 -0.10 27.41
N TYR A 176 0.10 1.04 27.71
CA TYR A 176 -0.19 2.08 26.72
C TYR A 176 1.10 2.68 26.13
N VAL A 177 2.15 2.84 26.93
CA VAL A 177 3.46 3.29 26.44
C VAL A 177 4.06 2.26 25.47
N VAL A 178 4.11 0.98 25.86
CA VAL A 178 4.67 -0.09 25.01
C VAL A 178 3.86 -0.23 23.71
N PHE A 179 2.53 -0.18 23.79
CA PHE A 179 1.64 -0.23 22.65
C PHE A 179 1.93 0.90 21.66
N ASN A 180 2.01 2.15 22.15
CA ASN A 180 2.30 3.29 21.29
C ASN A 180 3.70 3.26 20.69
N SER A 181 4.71 2.83 21.46
CA SER A 181 6.08 2.67 20.95
C SER A 181 6.15 1.64 19.82
N PHE A 182 5.46 0.51 19.97
CA PHE A 182 5.42 -0.52 18.94
C PHE A 182 4.57 -0.09 17.73
N ALA A 183 3.47 0.65 17.94
CA ALA A 183 2.67 1.23 16.86
C ALA A 183 3.49 2.25 16.04
N PHE A 184 4.26 3.10 16.72
CA PHE A 184 5.18 4.04 16.08
C PHE A 184 6.28 3.31 15.29
N MET A 185 6.83 2.22 15.83
CA MET A 185 7.79 1.37 15.13
C MET A 185 7.17 0.75 13.86
N MET A 186 5.93 0.26 13.90
CA MET A 186 5.27 -0.31 12.72
C MET A 186 4.96 0.75 11.66
N LEU A 187 4.55 1.96 12.07
CA LEU A 187 4.42 3.09 11.15
C LEU A 187 5.76 3.47 10.52
N ALA A 188 6.85 3.46 11.27
CA ALA A 188 8.19 3.69 10.75
C ALA A 188 8.62 2.61 9.73
N VAL A 189 8.28 1.34 9.96
CA VAL A 189 8.52 0.24 9.00
C VAL A 189 7.72 0.44 7.71
N MET A 190 6.45 0.84 7.80
CA MET A 190 5.62 1.15 6.64
C MET A 190 6.14 2.36 5.85
N LEU A 191 6.59 3.41 6.56
CA LEU A 191 7.24 4.57 5.95
C LEU A 191 8.52 4.17 5.22
N LEU A 192 9.36 3.33 5.84
CA LEU A 192 10.58 2.82 5.23
C LEU A 192 10.25 2.02 3.95
N ALA A 193 9.19 1.23 3.94
CA ALA A 193 8.73 0.54 2.75
C ALA A 193 8.36 1.52 1.62
N GLN A 194 7.66 2.62 1.92
CA GLN A 194 7.33 3.66 0.94
C GLN A 194 8.57 4.40 0.42
N ILE A 195 9.54 4.68 1.29
CA ILE A 195 10.83 5.26 0.90
C ILE A 195 11.57 4.32 -0.06
N LEU A 196 11.57 3.01 0.19
CA LEU A 196 12.18 2.03 -0.69
C LEU A 196 11.48 1.96 -2.06
N VAL A 197 10.15 2.08 -2.12
CA VAL A 197 9.43 2.21 -3.40
C VAL A 197 9.90 3.46 -4.14
N ALA A 198 9.98 4.61 -3.46
CA ALA A 198 10.45 5.85 -4.07
C ALA A 198 11.91 5.74 -4.57
N LEU A 199 12.80 5.11 -3.80
CA LEU A 199 14.18 4.83 -4.19
C LEU A 199 14.25 3.88 -5.39
N GLY A 200 13.42 2.83 -5.40
CA GLY A 200 13.28 1.89 -6.51
C GLY A 200 12.89 2.61 -7.80
N ILE A 201 11.91 3.52 -7.73
CA ILE A 201 11.47 4.35 -8.86
C ILE A 201 12.60 5.30 -9.30
N TYR A 202 13.24 6.00 -8.37
CA TYR A 202 14.30 6.97 -8.67
C TYR A 202 15.46 6.32 -9.46
N ARG A 203 15.85 5.11 -9.05
CA ARG A 203 16.92 4.30 -9.63
C ARG A 203 16.52 3.56 -10.91
N ILE A 204 15.31 3.75 -11.45
CA ILE A 204 15.00 3.21 -12.79
C ILE A 204 15.91 3.91 -13.81
N GLU A 205 16.78 3.12 -14.44
CA GLU A 205 17.68 3.53 -15.52
C GLU A 205 17.28 2.90 -16.85
N LYS A 206 16.73 1.68 -16.80
CA LYS A 206 16.21 0.95 -17.94
C LYS A 206 15.00 0.10 -17.57
N ILE A 207 14.22 -0.24 -18.58
CA ILE A 207 13.09 -1.17 -18.49
C ILE A 207 13.27 -2.26 -19.54
N ILE A 208 13.06 -3.51 -19.16
CA ILE A 208 13.04 -4.67 -20.05
C ILE A 208 11.60 -4.88 -20.53
N VAL A 209 11.34 -4.78 -21.84
CA VAL A 209 10.00 -4.92 -22.44
C VAL A 209 10.00 -6.11 -23.39
N LYS A 210 8.93 -6.92 -23.40
CA LYS A 210 8.78 -8.00 -24.40
C LYS A 210 8.50 -7.41 -25.78
N ASN A 211 9.12 -7.96 -26.82
CA ASN A 211 8.98 -7.47 -28.18
C ASN A 211 7.56 -7.76 -28.73
N PRO A 212 6.74 -6.75 -29.04
CA PRO A 212 5.36 -6.95 -29.51
C PRO A 212 5.27 -7.58 -30.92
N GLN A 213 6.37 -7.64 -31.67
CA GLN A 213 6.40 -8.27 -33.00
C GLN A 213 6.66 -9.78 -32.98
N SER A 214 6.95 -10.38 -31.81
CA SER A 214 7.18 -11.84 -31.68
C SER A 214 5.89 -12.65 -31.46
N SER A 215 4.76 -11.96 -31.31
CA SER A 215 3.45 -12.55 -31.00
C SER A 215 2.41 -12.40 -32.11
N ALA A 216 2.85 -12.12 -33.35
CA ALA A 216 2.01 -12.09 -34.55
C ALA A 216 2.26 -13.34 -35.41
#